data_AF-A0AA97AY55-F1
#
_entry.id   AF-A0AA97AY55-F1
#
_cell.length_a   1.000
_cell.length_b   1.000
_cell.length_c   1.000
_cell.angle_alpha   90.00
_cell.angle_beta   90.00
_cell.angle_gamma   90.00
#
_symmetry.space_group_name_H-M   'P 1'
#
loop_
_entity.id
_entity.type
_entity.pdbx_description
1 polymer ?
#
loop_
_entity_poly.entity_id
_entity_poly.type
_entity_poly.pdbx_seq_one_letter_code
_entity_poly.pdbx_strand_id
1 'polypeptide(L)'
;MAASTVPRAHVPLVMRVAEEAYRKRADREHEKVGLDAKELADVAEAALVALRKGPLSTDALRKAMPAGVVRSLGEVGKKVGLSSTLPPALRHLEFEGKVERRTEGGRLDTERYLWRLTARNPFIGAKVPAAAEERNARLAALFFRQFGPATVEDFAAWSAFSQKDAKAAVARAGLVPVAVEGYSEAAYVPEDVLAALREKVPVATSVSLLPAHDLYVSSHGGPAWVTDPKHHGIEVPTWGSAKGGTLGAAAHIFVRPVLDAERLVGLWEFDPKADDVVFHTFEPLAPKRRKAVQALAEDTATFLREDFSLARSFSLDNEDSVQKRADFVKSLGK
;
A
#
# COMPACT_ATOMS: atom_id res chain seq x y z
N MET A 1 -6.85 5.19 -7.78
CA MET A 1 -6.20 5.36 -6.46
C MET A 1 -6.29 4.04 -5.74
N ALA A 2 -5.14 3.49 -5.32
CA ALA A 2 -5.12 2.38 -4.39
C ALA A 2 -5.62 2.86 -3.02
N ALA A 3 -6.41 2.03 -2.33
CA ALA A 3 -6.80 2.29 -0.96
C ALA A 3 -5.70 1.76 -0.02
N SER A 4 -5.40 2.52 1.04
CA SER A 4 -4.47 2.09 2.09
C SER A 4 -5.20 2.06 3.42
N THR A 5 -4.92 1.06 4.25
CA THR A 5 -5.35 1.05 5.64
C THR A 5 -4.40 1.91 6.46
N VAL A 6 -4.95 2.73 7.35
CA VAL A 6 -4.19 3.64 8.19
C VAL A 6 -4.78 3.60 9.60
N PRO A 7 -3.97 3.54 10.67
CA PRO A 7 -4.49 3.68 12.03
C PRO A 7 -5.31 4.97 12.16
N ARG A 8 -6.49 4.87 12.79
CA ARG A 8 -7.45 5.98 12.88
C ARG A 8 -6.83 7.30 13.37
N ALA A 9 -5.89 7.21 14.32
CA ALA A 9 -5.19 8.37 14.88
C ALA A 9 -4.33 9.12 13.85
N HIS A 10 -3.89 8.47 12.79
CA HIS A 10 -3.03 9.04 11.75
C HIS A 10 -3.79 9.45 10.49
N VAL A 11 -5.07 9.09 10.34
CA VAL A 11 -5.91 9.47 9.19
C VAL A 11 -5.84 10.98 8.91
N PRO A 12 -5.98 11.89 9.89
CA PRO A 12 -5.94 13.33 9.60
C PRO A 12 -4.59 13.80 9.03
N LEU A 13 -3.48 13.25 9.54
CA LEU A 13 -2.14 13.57 9.06
C LEU A 13 -1.93 13.08 7.63
N VAL A 14 -2.19 11.79 7.39
CA VAL A 14 -1.99 11.14 6.08
C VAL A 14 -2.90 11.76 5.03
N MET A 15 -4.15 12.10 5.37
CA MET A 15 -5.07 12.77 4.46
C MET A 15 -4.53 14.14 4.01
N ARG A 16 -3.95 14.95 4.92
CA ARG A 16 -3.36 16.25 4.55
C ARG A 16 -2.07 16.12 3.74
N VAL A 17 -1.27 15.09 3.98
CA VAL A 17 -0.10 14.78 3.14
C VAL A 17 -0.54 14.37 1.73
N ALA A 18 -1.52 13.47 1.63
CA ALA A 18 -2.09 13.02 0.36
C ALA A 18 -2.77 14.17 -0.41
N GLU A 19 -3.41 15.11 0.30
CA GLU A 19 -4.02 16.30 -0.27
C GLU A 19 -2.99 17.22 -0.94
N GLU A 20 -1.89 17.50 -0.24
CA GLU A 20 -0.81 18.33 -0.75
C GLU A 20 -0.22 17.75 -2.05
N ALA A 21 0.04 16.44 -2.06
CA ALA A 21 0.55 15.73 -3.22
C ALA A 21 -0.46 15.73 -4.39
N TYR A 22 -1.76 15.63 -4.08
CA TYR A 22 -2.83 15.62 -5.06
C TYR A 22 -3.07 16.99 -5.71
N ARG A 23 -3.21 18.05 -4.90
CA ARG A 23 -3.67 19.39 -5.36
C ARG A 23 -2.84 19.93 -6.52
N LYS A 24 -1.50 19.89 -6.41
CA LYS A 24 -0.60 20.41 -7.47
C LYS A 24 -0.86 19.79 -8.84
N ARG A 25 -1.17 18.50 -8.87
CA ARG A 25 -1.50 17.80 -10.11
C ARG A 25 -2.94 18.07 -10.54
N ALA A 26 -3.87 18.00 -9.59
CA ALA A 26 -5.29 18.17 -9.82
C ALA A 26 -5.63 19.54 -10.40
N ASP A 27 -5.04 20.62 -9.87
CA ASP A 27 -5.31 21.98 -10.34
C ASP A 27 -4.95 22.14 -11.83
N ARG A 28 -3.80 21.61 -12.25
CA ARG A 28 -3.39 21.59 -13.67
C ARG A 28 -4.28 20.71 -14.54
N GLU A 29 -4.79 19.61 -14.01
CA GLU A 29 -5.71 18.73 -14.73
C GLU A 29 -7.10 19.35 -14.88
N HIS A 30 -7.58 20.03 -13.84
CA HIS A 30 -8.84 20.78 -13.82
C HIS A 30 -8.82 21.93 -14.83
N GLU A 31 -7.74 22.70 -14.87
CA GLU A 31 -7.55 23.78 -15.86
C GLU A 31 -7.64 23.25 -17.30
N LYS A 32 -6.95 22.14 -17.60
CA LYS A 32 -6.96 21.51 -18.93
C LYS A 32 -8.35 21.07 -19.41
N VAL A 33 -9.23 20.70 -18.48
CA VAL A 33 -10.60 20.24 -18.80
C VAL A 33 -11.65 21.34 -18.62
N GLY A 34 -11.22 22.57 -18.31
CA GLY A 34 -12.09 23.71 -18.05
C GLY A 34 -13.05 23.45 -16.88
N LEU A 35 -12.57 22.80 -15.82
CA LEU A 35 -13.33 22.60 -14.58
C LEU A 35 -12.99 23.72 -13.60
N ASP A 36 -13.93 24.64 -13.39
CA ASP A 36 -13.74 25.73 -12.44
C ASP A 36 -14.18 25.37 -11.01
N ALA A 37 -13.78 26.20 -10.05
CA ALA A 37 -14.04 25.97 -8.64
C ALA A 37 -15.54 26.05 -8.27
N LYS A 38 -16.32 26.86 -8.99
CA LYS A 38 -17.76 27.00 -8.73
C LYS A 38 -18.49 25.75 -9.19
N GLU A 39 -18.21 25.28 -10.41
CA GLU A 39 -18.76 24.03 -10.94
C GLU A 39 -18.42 22.86 -10.01
N LEU A 40 -17.18 22.77 -9.54
CA LEU A 40 -16.76 21.74 -8.58
C LEU A 40 -17.59 21.79 -7.28
N ALA A 41 -17.80 22.99 -6.73
CA ALA A 41 -18.59 23.19 -5.52
C ALA A 41 -20.07 22.84 -5.71
N ASP A 42 -20.66 23.20 -6.86
CA ASP A 42 -22.06 22.87 -7.19
C ASP A 42 -22.26 21.34 -7.26
N VAL A 43 -21.32 20.62 -7.89
CA VAL A 43 -21.34 19.14 -7.97
C VAL A 43 -21.15 18.53 -6.58
N ALA A 44 -20.25 19.09 -5.77
CA ALA A 44 -19.98 18.62 -4.41
C ALA A 44 -21.22 18.77 -3.51
N GLU A 45 -21.92 19.91 -3.55
CA GLU A 45 -23.14 20.11 -2.78
C GLU A 45 -24.26 19.15 -3.21
N ALA A 46 -24.45 18.96 -4.52
CA ALA A 46 -25.41 17.98 -5.03
C ALA A 46 -25.10 16.55 -4.56
N ALA A 47 -23.83 16.17 -4.52
CA ALA A 47 -23.39 14.89 -3.98
C ALA A 47 -23.70 14.75 -2.48
N LEU A 48 -23.43 15.78 -1.68
CA LEU A 48 -23.77 15.79 -0.25
C LEU A 48 -25.27 15.62 -0.03
N VAL A 49 -26.10 16.34 -0.78
CA VAL A 49 -27.56 16.24 -0.72
C VAL A 49 -28.04 14.82 -1.05
N ALA A 50 -27.52 14.22 -2.12
CA ALA A 50 -27.88 12.87 -2.52
C ALA A 50 -27.48 11.82 -1.45
N LEU A 51 -26.30 11.97 -0.86
CA LEU A 51 -25.78 11.06 0.18
C LEU A 51 -26.52 11.15 1.52
N ARG A 52 -27.38 12.16 1.75
CA ARG A 52 -28.26 12.21 2.94
C ARG A 52 -29.24 11.04 3.00
N LYS A 53 -29.56 10.43 1.86
CA LYS A 53 -30.44 9.25 1.77
C LYS A 53 -29.74 7.93 2.08
N GLY A 54 -28.43 7.94 2.25
CA GLY A 54 -27.62 6.76 2.56
C GLY A 54 -26.43 6.57 1.63
N PRO A 55 -25.62 5.53 1.86
CA PRO A 55 -24.45 5.23 1.05
C PRO A 55 -24.80 4.87 -0.39
N LEU A 56 -24.04 5.35 -1.37
CA LEU A 56 -24.27 5.12 -2.80
C LEU A 56 -22.98 4.76 -3.52
N SER A 57 -23.06 3.85 -4.50
CA SER A 57 -21.97 3.67 -5.47
C SER A 57 -21.81 4.93 -6.33
N THR A 58 -20.67 5.11 -7.01
CA THR A 58 -20.47 6.26 -7.91
C THR A 58 -21.57 6.38 -8.98
N ASP A 59 -22.02 5.26 -9.53
CA ASP A 59 -23.08 5.24 -10.55
C ASP A 59 -24.46 5.53 -9.97
N ALA A 60 -24.78 4.97 -8.79
CA ALA A 60 -26.04 5.26 -8.10
C ALA A 60 -26.09 6.73 -7.65
N LEU A 61 -24.97 7.28 -7.18
CA LEU A 61 -24.84 8.68 -6.81
C LEU A 61 -25.04 9.59 -8.01
N ARG A 62 -24.44 9.28 -9.16
CA ARG A 62 -24.65 10.03 -10.41
C ARG A 62 -26.12 10.09 -10.80
N LYS A 63 -26.86 8.98 -10.68
CA LYS A 63 -28.30 8.90 -10.99
C LYS A 63 -29.19 9.63 -9.99
N ALA A 64 -28.75 9.73 -8.73
CA ALA A 64 -29.51 10.38 -7.66
C ALA A 64 -29.40 11.91 -7.66
N MET A 65 -28.43 12.48 -8.37
CA MET A 65 -28.24 13.93 -8.48
C MET A 65 -29.10 14.54 -9.60
N PRO A 66 -29.41 15.84 -9.54
CA PRO A 66 -30.18 16.52 -10.59
C PRO A 66 -29.52 16.39 -11.97
N ALA A 67 -30.35 16.25 -13.01
CA ALA A 67 -29.88 16.15 -14.39
C ALA A 67 -29.04 17.38 -14.78
N GLY A 68 -27.94 17.16 -15.49
CA GLY A 68 -27.04 18.23 -15.96
C GLY A 68 -25.97 18.67 -14.95
N VAL A 69 -26.10 18.33 -13.67
CA VAL A 69 -25.08 18.69 -12.66
C VAL A 69 -23.74 18.00 -12.92
N VAL A 70 -23.77 16.70 -13.24
CA VAL A 70 -22.57 15.95 -13.63
C VAL A 70 -22.46 15.92 -15.14
N ARG A 71 -21.50 16.66 -15.70
CA ARG A 71 -21.17 16.59 -17.12
C ARG A 71 -19.99 15.65 -17.41
N SER A 72 -19.97 15.15 -18.64
CA SER A 72 -18.79 14.48 -19.20
C SER A 72 -17.68 15.51 -19.44
N LEU A 73 -16.43 15.12 -19.19
CA LEU A 73 -15.24 15.92 -19.52
C LEU A 73 -14.66 15.54 -20.90
N GLY A 74 -15.35 14.66 -21.64
CA GLY A 74 -14.99 14.26 -23.00
C GLY A 74 -13.63 13.56 -23.11
N GLU A 75 -13.06 13.58 -24.32
CA GLU A 75 -11.77 12.95 -24.61
C GLU A 75 -10.60 13.64 -23.91
N VAL A 76 -10.69 14.96 -23.70
CA VAL A 76 -9.67 15.71 -22.96
C VAL A 76 -9.62 15.23 -21.51
N GLY A 77 -10.79 15.06 -20.88
CA GLY A 77 -10.91 14.47 -19.55
C GLY A 77 -10.34 13.05 -19.48
N LYS A 78 -10.71 12.18 -20.42
CA LYS A 78 -10.18 10.80 -20.47
C LYS A 78 -8.65 10.76 -20.54
N LYS A 79 -8.03 11.64 -21.33
CA LYS A 79 -6.56 11.74 -21.46
C LYS A 79 -5.85 12.10 -20.15
N VAL A 80 -6.52 12.79 -19.24
CA VAL A 80 -5.98 13.12 -17.90
C VAL A 80 -6.55 12.22 -16.79
N GLY A 81 -7.32 11.19 -17.14
CA GLY A 81 -7.90 10.25 -16.18
C GLY A 81 -9.16 10.76 -15.45
N LEU A 82 -9.82 11.80 -15.97
CA LEU A 82 -11.04 12.40 -15.41
C LEU A 82 -12.21 12.25 -16.39
N SER A 83 -13.09 11.28 -16.17
CA SER A 83 -14.22 11.03 -17.10
C SER A 83 -15.40 12.00 -16.94
N SER A 84 -15.58 12.57 -15.74
CA SER A 84 -16.64 13.53 -15.42
C SER A 84 -16.24 14.46 -14.28
N THR A 85 -17.11 15.43 -13.95
CA THR A 85 -16.91 16.36 -12.82
C THR A 85 -17.13 15.73 -11.44
N LEU A 86 -17.72 14.53 -11.37
CA LEU A 86 -18.04 13.88 -10.10
C LEU A 86 -16.82 13.35 -9.33
N PRO A 87 -15.88 12.58 -9.92
CA PRO A 87 -14.68 12.13 -9.21
C PRO A 87 -13.86 13.25 -8.52
N PRO A 88 -13.54 14.38 -9.18
CA PRO A 88 -12.82 15.47 -8.50
C PRO A 88 -13.65 16.12 -7.40
N ALA A 89 -14.98 16.25 -7.57
CA ALA A 89 -15.85 16.80 -6.51
C ALA A 89 -15.89 15.89 -5.27
N LEU A 90 -15.97 14.57 -5.45
CA LEU A 90 -15.92 13.61 -4.35
C LEU A 90 -14.54 13.61 -3.67
N ARG A 91 -13.46 13.74 -4.44
CA ARG A 91 -12.11 13.84 -3.88
C ARG A 91 -11.94 15.12 -3.07
N HIS A 92 -12.50 16.24 -3.52
CA HIS A 92 -12.56 17.48 -2.76
C HIS A 92 -13.29 17.29 -1.42
N LEU A 93 -14.50 16.72 -1.44
CA LEU A 93 -15.27 16.43 -0.22
C LEU A 93 -14.56 15.46 0.74
N GLU A 94 -13.82 14.49 0.22
CA GLU A 94 -13.04 13.53 1.00
C GLU A 94 -11.88 14.23 1.74
N PHE A 95 -11.19 15.16 1.07
CA PHE A 95 -10.15 15.98 1.70
C PHE A 95 -10.69 17.04 2.67
N GLU A 96 -11.95 17.45 2.51
CA GLU A 96 -12.66 18.22 3.53
C GLU A 96 -13.15 17.35 4.71
N GLY A 97 -13.09 16.02 4.59
CA GLY A 97 -13.56 15.09 5.60
C GLY A 97 -15.09 15.02 5.72
N LYS A 98 -15.81 15.45 4.67
CA LYS A 98 -17.28 15.46 4.60
C LYS A 98 -17.85 14.15 4.09
N VAL A 99 -17.12 13.47 3.21
CA VAL A 99 -17.46 12.14 2.72
C VAL A 99 -16.31 11.17 2.93
N GLU A 100 -16.64 9.89 2.97
CA GLU A 100 -15.66 8.81 2.97
C GLU A 100 -16.10 7.73 1.97
N ARG A 101 -15.11 7.03 1.41
CA ARG A 101 -15.32 5.87 0.58
C ARG A 101 -14.98 4.61 1.36
N ARG A 102 -15.94 3.71 1.51
CA ARG A 102 -15.75 2.43 2.22
C ARG A 102 -16.13 1.25 1.35
N THR A 103 -15.49 0.11 1.58
CA THR A 103 -15.88 -1.13 0.92
C THR A 103 -17.30 -1.51 1.31
N GLU A 104 -18.03 -2.06 0.34
CA GLU A 104 -19.35 -2.62 0.54
C GLU A 104 -19.23 -3.85 1.45
N GLY A 105 -20.09 -3.92 2.48
CA GLY A 105 -20.03 -4.99 3.47
C GLY A 105 -18.79 -4.99 4.38
N GLY A 106 -17.91 -3.98 4.30
CA GLY A 106 -16.71 -3.87 5.14
C GLY A 106 -15.60 -4.86 4.80
N ARG A 107 -15.75 -5.63 3.72
CA ARG A 107 -14.76 -6.60 3.25
C ARG A 107 -13.56 -5.91 2.59
N LEU A 108 -12.34 -6.36 2.90
CA LEU A 108 -11.10 -5.77 2.35
C LEU A 108 -10.63 -6.44 1.05
N ASP A 109 -11.20 -7.59 0.70
CA ASP A 109 -10.89 -8.37 -0.51
C ASP A 109 -11.74 -7.97 -1.72
N THR A 110 -12.58 -6.94 -1.58
CA THR A 110 -13.43 -6.44 -2.66
C THR A 110 -13.11 -5.00 -3.01
N GLU A 111 -13.30 -4.65 -4.28
CA GLU A 111 -13.18 -3.28 -4.77
C GLU A 111 -14.53 -2.62 -5.02
N ARG A 112 -15.57 -3.12 -4.37
CA ARG A 112 -16.89 -2.48 -4.40
C ARG A 112 -16.95 -1.46 -3.29
N TYR A 113 -17.06 -0.19 -3.68
CA TYR A 113 -17.04 0.92 -2.73
C TYR A 113 -18.33 1.72 -2.78
N LEU A 114 -18.75 2.18 -1.61
CA LEU A 114 -19.85 3.11 -1.43
C LEU A 114 -19.32 4.42 -0.84
N TRP A 115 -19.77 5.52 -1.43
CA TRP A 115 -19.62 6.86 -0.87
C TRP A 115 -20.68 7.07 0.20
N ARG A 116 -20.30 7.71 1.30
CA ARG A 116 -21.22 8.07 2.39
C ARG A 116 -20.78 9.38 3.04
N LEU A 117 -21.71 10.06 3.68
CA LEU A 117 -21.37 11.17 4.58
C LEU A 117 -20.54 10.63 5.76
N THR A 118 -19.51 11.37 6.13
CA THR A 118 -18.67 10.99 7.28
C THR A 118 -19.43 11.28 8.57
N ALA A 119 -19.56 10.27 9.45
CA ALA A 119 -20.26 10.42 10.72
C ALA A 119 -19.60 11.47 11.65
N ARG A 120 -18.27 11.55 11.63
CA ARG A 120 -17.49 12.58 12.30
C ARG A 120 -16.33 12.98 11.41
N ASN A 121 -16.24 14.26 11.10
CA ASN A 121 -15.13 14.78 10.31
C ASN A 121 -13.79 14.48 11.00
N PRO A 122 -12.83 13.79 10.35
CA PRO A 122 -11.58 13.34 10.95
C PRO A 122 -10.68 14.50 11.41
N PHE A 123 -10.88 15.70 10.88
CA PHE A 123 -10.08 16.87 11.24
C PHE A 123 -10.57 17.57 12.52
N ILE A 124 -11.79 17.30 12.99
CA ILE A 124 -12.33 17.94 14.21
C ILE A 124 -11.58 17.43 15.45
N GLY A 125 -10.81 18.33 16.06
CA GLY A 125 -9.96 18.06 17.22
C GLY A 125 -8.61 17.43 16.88
N ALA A 126 -8.31 17.22 15.59
CA ALA A 126 -7.03 16.68 15.16
C ALA A 126 -5.94 17.76 15.22
N LYS A 127 -4.78 17.43 15.81
CA LYS A 127 -3.61 18.32 15.88
C LYS A 127 -2.72 18.11 14.66
N VAL A 128 -3.20 18.47 13.47
CA VAL A 128 -2.43 18.37 12.22
C VAL A 128 -1.80 19.71 11.89
N PRO A 129 -0.48 19.78 11.64
CA PRO A 129 0.18 21.01 11.26
C PRO A 129 -0.34 21.63 9.97
N ALA A 130 -0.35 22.96 9.91
CA ALA A 130 -0.68 23.72 8.70
C ALA A 130 0.45 23.69 7.66
N ALA A 131 1.71 23.66 8.09
CA ALA A 131 2.88 23.59 7.21
C ALA A 131 3.10 22.16 6.69
N ALA A 132 3.37 22.02 5.38
CA ALA A 132 3.61 20.73 4.75
C ALA A 132 4.90 20.08 5.28
N GLU A 133 5.93 20.88 5.53
CA GLU A 133 7.23 20.44 6.03
C GLU A 133 7.10 19.75 7.39
N GLU A 134 6.26 20.28 8.28
CA GLU A 134 6.02 19.69 9.60
C GLU A 134 5.18 18.40 9.48
N ARG A 135 4.19 18.35 8.57
CA ARG A 135 3.44 17.12 8.30
C ARG A 135 4.36 16.02 7.76
N ASN A 136 5.25 16.37 6.82
CA ASN A 136 6.20 15.44 6.23
C ASN A 136 7.19 14.93 7.28
N ALA A 137 7.68 15.79 8.18
CA ALA A 137 8.54 15.40 9.30
C ALA A 137 7.83 14.43 10.26
N ARG A 138 6.55 14.67 10.57
CA ARG A 138 5.76 13.73 11.39
C ARG A 138 5.53 12.39 10.69
N LEU A 139 5.32 12.38 9.37
CA LEU A 139 5.24 11.15 8.59
C LEU A 139 6.56 10.39 8.58
N ALA A 140 7.70 11.09 8.44
CA ALA A 140 9.03 10.51 8.56
C ALA A 140 9.21 9.87 9.94
N ALA A 141 8.91 10.57 11.03
CA ALA A 141 9.03 10.01 12.38
C ALA A 141 8.24 8.70 12.57
N LEU A 142 7.05 8.59 11.97
CA LEU A 142 6.27 7.34 11.97
C LEU A 142 6.96 6.22 11.18
N PHE A 143 7.45 6.53 9.97
CA PHE A 143 8.17 5.57 9.14
C PHE A 143 9.42 5.04 9.84
N PHE A 144 10.31 5.92 10.32
CA PHE A 144 11.57 5.50 10.96
C PHE A 144 11.36 4.83 12.31
N ARG A 145 10.24 5.08 13.01
CA ARG A 145 9.90 4.30 14.20
C ARG A 145 9.50 2.87 13.86
N GLN A 146 8.82 2.67 12.74
CA GLN A 146 8.30 1.35 12.35
C GLN A 146 9.33 0.52 11.57
N PHE A 147 10.09 1.16 10.69
CA PHE A 147 10.99 0.50 9.73
C PHE A 147 12.45 0.91 9.90
N GLY A 148 12.77 1.76 10.88
CA GLY A 148 14.15 2.11 11.18
C GLY A 148 14.95 0.92 11.76
N PRO A 149 16.28 0.88 11.60
CA PRO A 149 17.11 1.80 10.82
C PRO A 149 16.78 1.79 9.33
N ALA A 150 16.64 2.97 8.72
CA ALA A 150 16.35 3.11 7.29
C ALA A 150 17.09 4.30 6.68
N THR A 151 17.22 4.37 5.36
CA THR A 151 17.82 5.53 4.68
C THR A 151 16.80 6.60 4.30
N VAL A 152 17.29 7.75 3.85
CA VAL A 152 16.43 8.79 3.25
C VAL A 152 15.79 8.27 1.96
N GLU A 153 16.54 7.48 1.19
CA GLU A 153 16.12 6.89 -0.07
C GLU A 153 14.96 5.91 0.13
N ASP A 154 15.02 5.09 1.17
CA ASP A 154 13.92 4.19 1.56
C ASP A 154 12.66 4.96 1.92
N PHE A 155 12.81 6.00 2.74
CA PHE A 155 11.67 6.86 3.10
C PHE A 155 11.09 7.57 1.87
N ALA A 156 11.93 8.06 0.96
CA ALA A 156 11.49 8.70 -0.27
C ALA A 156 10.71 7.72 -1.17
N ALA A 157 11.22 6.49 -1.33
CA ALA A 157 10.57 5.43 -2.10
C ALA A 157 9.21 5.07 -1.50
N TRP A 158 9.13 4.87 -0.18
CA TRP A 158 7.90 4.52 0.53
C TRP A 158 6.84 5.64 0.50
N SER A 159 7.26 6.88 0.76
CA SER A 159 6.36 8.05 0.83
C SER A 159 5.98 8.62 -0.53
N ALA A 160 6.68 8.21 -1.60
CA ALA A 160 6.67 8.84 -2.92
C ALA A 160 7.05 10.33 -2.91
N PHE A 161 7.78 10.79 -1.88
CA PHE A 161 8.32 12.14 -1.84
C PHE A 161 9.50 12.30 -2.79
N SER A 162 9.73 13.55 -3.23
CA SER A 162 11.00 13.88 -3.88
C SER A 162 12.16 13.69 -2.89
N GLN A 163 13.34 13.35 -3.39
CA GLN A 163 14.56 13.27 -2.57
C GLN A 163 14.79 14.54 -1.73
N LYS A 164 14.45 15.71 -2.29
CA LYS A 164 14.54 16.99 -1.57
C LYS A 164 13.59 17.04 -0.38
N ASP A 165 12.32 16.69 -0.58
CA ASP A 165 11.30 16.75 0.47
C ASP A 165 11.54 15.68 1.54
N ALA A 166 12.01 14.49 1.15
CA ALA A 166 12.37 13.43 2.07
C ALA A 166 13.55 13.85 2.99
N LYS A 167 14.63 14.40 2.42
CA LYS A 167 15.75 14.96 3.20
C LYS A 167 15.29 16.03 4.17
N ALA A 168 14.43 16.95 3.69
CA ALA A 168 13.90 18.04 4.50
C ALA A 168 12.99 17.56 5.65
N ALA A 169 12.28 16.44 5.46
CA ALA A 169 11.46 15.80 6.48
C ALA A 169 12.31 15.08 7.52
N VAL A 170 13.28 14.26 7.10
CA VAL A 170 14.21 13.52 7.97
C VAL A 170 14.98 14.48 8.88
N ALA A 171 15.51 15.58 8.33
CA ALA A 171 16.25 16.59 9.09
C ALA A 171 15.40 17.28 10.18
N ARG A 172 14.07 17.29 10.05
CA ARG A 172 13.13 17.89 11.02
C ARG A 172 12.50 16.87 11.96
N ALA A 173 12.66 15.58 11.69
CA ALA A 173 11.95 14.52 12.41
C ALA A 173 12.58 14.16 13.78
N GLY A 174 13.71 14.79 14.14
CA GLY A 174 14.41 14.50 15.40
C GLY A 174 15.03 13.11 15.41
N LEU A 175 15.54 12.66 14.26
CA LEU A 175 16.18 11.36 14.09
C LEU A 175 17.69 11.49 14.27
N VAL A 176 18.32 10.41 14.70
CA VAL A 176 19.77 10.31 14.86
C VAL A 176 20.36 9.38 13.81
N PRO A 177 21.52 9.73 13.21
CA PRO A 177 22.17 8.87 12.25
C PRO A 177 22.80 7.65 12.94
N VAL A 178 22.75 6.50 12.28
CA VAL A 178 23.40 5.26 12.69
C VAL A 178 24.04 4.58 11.48
N ALA A 179 25.19 3.96 11.70
CA ALA A 179 25.80 3.06 10.73
C ALA A 179 25.29 1.64 10.97
N VAL A 180 24.86 0.97 9.90
CA VAL A 180 24.42 -0.42 9.90
C VAL A 180 25.28 -1.18 8.91
N GLU A 181 26.10 -2.09 9.43
CA GLU A 181 27.03 -2.89 8.62
C GLU A 181 26.31 -3.61 7.48
N GLY A 182 26.88 -3.50 6.28
CA GLY A 182 26.34 -4.12 5.07
C GLY A 182 25.14 -3.38 4.47
N TYR A 183 24.50 -2.46 5.19
CA TYR A 183 23.29 -1.75 4.74
C TYR A 183 23.56 -0.28 4.41
N SER A 184 23.94 0.54 5.38
CA SER A 184 24.19 1.98 5.16
C SER A 184 24.97 2.61 6.31
N GLU A 185 25.92 3.48 5.98
CA GLU A 185 26.64 4.34 6.93
C GLU A 185 25.81 5.55 7.39
N ALA A 186 24.67 5.80 6.74
CA ALA A 186 23.81 6.96 6.98
C ALA A 186 22.32 6.57 7.07
N ALA A 187 22.03 5.51 7.84
CA ALA A 187 20.67 5.18 8.23
C ALA A 187 20.22 6.07 9.41
N TYR A 188 18.92 6.15 9.64
CA TYR A 188 18.33 6.97 10.68
C TYR A 188 17.36 6.17 11.55
N VAL A 189 17.30 6.53 12.84
CA VAL A 189 16.35 6.01 13.81
C VAL A 189 15.89 7.11 14.77
N PRO A 190 14.74 6.96 15.44
CA PRO A 190 14.43 7.76 16.63
C PRO A 190 15.48 7.55 17.73
N GLU A 191 15.87 8.61 18.43
CA GLU A 191 16.90 8.50 19.48
C GLU A 191 16.49 7.56 20.62
N ASP A 192 15.19 7.55 20.98
CA ASP A 192 14.65 6.75 22.08
C ASP A 192 14.68 5.24 21.82
N VAL A 193 14.86 4.80 20.58
CA VAL A 193 14.96 3.36 20.25
C VAL A 193 16.41 2.85 20.24
N LEU A 194 17.42 3.73 20.34
CA LEU A 194 18.83 3.33 20.24
C LEU A 194 19.24 2.29 21.28
N ALA A 195 18.74 2.42 22.52
CA ALA A 195 19.06 1.48 23.59
C ALA A 195 18.55 0.07 23.25
N ALA A 196 17.29 -0.04 22.82
CA ALA A 196 16.66 -1.29 22.46
C ALA A 196 17.35 -1.97 21.25
N LEU A 197 17.78 -1.19 20.26
CA LEU A 197 18.49 -1.73 19.08
C LEU A 197 19.86 -2.35 19.40
N ARG A 198 20.45 -2.00 20.55
CA ARG A 198 21.72 -2.60 21.01
C ARG A 198 21.51 -3.88 21.82
N GLU A 199 20.28 -4.14 22.24
CA GLU A 199 19.97 -5.37 22.96
C GLU A 199 20.07 -6.57 22.02
N LYS A 200 20.63 -7.67 22.53
CA LYS A 200 20.72 -8.90 21.76
C LYS A 200 19.33 -9.54 21.70
N VAL A 201 18.68 -9.45 20.55
CA VAL A 201 17.40 -10.13 20.31
C VAL A 201 17.67 -11.61 20.00
N PRO A 202 16.99 -12.56 20.67
CA PRO A 202 17.05 -13.96 20.29
C PRO A 202 16.58 -14.16 18.86
N VAL A 203 17.25 -15.03 18.11
CA VAL A 203 16.84 -15.36 16.74
C VAL A 203 15.41 -15.90 16.77
N ALA A 204 14.54 -15.32 15.95
CA ALA A 204 13.16 -15.78 15.84
C ALA A 204 13.13 -17.27 15.44
N THR A 205 12.16 -18.01 15.98
CA THR A 205 11.99 -19.43 15.66
C THR A 205 10.69 -19.73 14.95
N SER A 206 9.93 -18.72 14.55
CA SER A 206 8.71 -18.87 13.76
C SER A 206 9.02 -19.03 12.28
N VAL A 207 8.07 -19.59 11.55
CA VAL A 207 7.97 -19.49 10.09
C VAL A 207 6.82 -18.55 9.76
N SER A 208 6.84 -17.90 8.59
CA SER A 208 5.78 -16.98 8.18
C SER A 208 5.52 -17.05 6.68
N LEU A 209 4.25 -16.95 6.30
CA LEU A 209 3.81 -16.78 4.92
C LEU A 209 3.35 -15.33 4.75
N LEU A 210 4.18 -14.49 4.15
CA LEU A 210 3.87 -13.08 3.98
C LEU A 210 2.99 -12.86 2.75
N PRO A 211 2.06 -11.89 2.73
CA PRO A 211 1.34 -11.50 1.53
C PRO A 211 2.27 -10.89 0.48
N ALA A 212 1.76 -10.72 -0.74
CA ALA A 212 2.47 -9.96 -1.77
C ALA A 212 2.63 -8.49 -1.31
N HIS A 213 3.76 -7.87 -1.67
CA HIS A 213 4.09 -6.48 -1.29
C HIS A 213 4.15 -6.20 0.22
N ASP A 214 4.40 -7.21 1.05
CA ASP A 214 4.58 -6.99 2.48
C ASP A 214 5.70 -5.97 2.75
N LEU A 215 5.45 -5.07 3.70
CA LEU A 215 6.37 -3.99 4.06
C LEU A 215 7.63 -4.51 4.76
N TYR A 216 7.60 -5.70 5.35
CA TYR A 216 8.80 -6.35 5.87
C TYR A 216 9.88 -6.54 4.80
N VAL A 217 9.46 -6.81 3.56
CA VAL A 217 10.35 -7.06 2.42
C VAL A 217 10.65 -5.79 1.65
N SER A 218 9.67 -4.90 1.51
CA SER A 218 9.77 -3.78 0.55
C SER A 218 10.26 -2.46 1.14
N SER A 219 10.27 -2.29 2.47
CA SER A 219 10.58 -0.99 3.10
C SER A 219 12.05 -0.59 3.06
N HIS A 220 12.96 -1.54 2.75
CA HIS A 220 14.41 -1.32 2.66
C HIS A 220 14.94 -1.52 1.23
N GLY A 221 14.09 -1.32 0.22
CA GLY A 221 14.49 -1.44 -1.19
C GLY A 221 14.43 -2.85 -1.77
N GLY A 222 13.82 -3.81 -1.08
CA GLY A 222 13.47 -5.13 -1.63
C GLY A 222 14.00 -6.34 -0.86
N PRO A 223 13.81 -7.56 -1.38
CA PRO A 223 14.06 -8.81 -0.66
C PRO A 223 15.54 -9.14 -0.48
N ALA A 224 16.46 -8.44 -1.17
CA ALA A 224 17.90 -8.69 -1.07
C ALA A 224 18.40 -8.72 0.38
N TRP A 225 17.89 -7.83 1.24
CA TRP A 225 18.32 -7.71 2.65
C TRP A 225 17.91 -8.88 3.53
N VAL A 226 16.77 -9.49 3.22
CA VAL A 226 16.22 -10.62 3.97
C VAL A 226 16.55 -11.95 3.30
N THR A 227 17.20 -11.96 2.14
CA THR A 227 17.55 -13.16 1.36
C THR A 227 19.06 -13.40 1.42
N ASP A 228 19.48 -14.66 1.58
CA ASP A 228 20.89 -15.03 1.46
C ASP A 228 21.46 -14.60 0.08
N PRO A 229 22.62 -13.92 0.01
CA PRO A 229 23.24 -13.49 -1.25
C PRO A 229 23.36 -14.58 -2.32
N LYS A 230 23.55 -15.85 -1.94
CA LYS A 230 23.64 -16.95 -2.92
C LYS A 230 22.35 -17.17 -3.71
N HIS A 231 21.21 -16.71 -3.19
CA HIS A 231 19.89 -16.81 -3.83
C HIS A 231 19.48 -15.52 -4.57
N HIS A 232 20.30 -14.47 -4.54
CA HIS A 232 19.99 -13.20 -5.20
C HIS A 232 19.82 -13.33 -6.71
N GLY A 233 20.41 -14.36 -7.33
CA GLY A 233 20.28 -14.65 -8.76
C GLY A 233 18.97 -15.32 -9.18
N ILE A 234 18.11 -15.76 -8.24
CA ILE A 234 16.84 -16.41 -8.57
C ILE A 234 15.94 -15.42 -9.30
N GLU A 235 15.48 -15.80 -10.50
CA GLU A 235 14.54 -15.03 -11.29
C GLU A 235 13.14 -15.09 -10.68
N VAL A 236 12.48 -13.93 -10.58
CA VAL A 236 11.15 -13.78 -10.01
C VAL A 236 10.31 -12.78 -10.80
N PRO A 237 8.97 -12.96 -10.82
CA PRO A 237 8.07 -11.93 -11.27
C PRO A 237 8.22 -10.66 -10.43
N THR A 238 8.40 -9.51 -11.09
CA THR A 238 8.52 -8.20 -10.43
C THR A 238 7.43 -7.26 -10.90
N TRP A 239 6.98 -6.39 -10.01
CA TRP A 239 5.97 -5.40 -10.34
C TRP A 239 6.52 -4.38 -11.34
N GLY A 240 5.72 -4.05 -12.37
CA GLY A 240 6.10 -3.05 -13.38
C GLY A 240 7.06 -3.53 -14.48
N SER A 241 7.50 -4.80 -14.45
CA SER A 241 8.35 -5.39 -15.49
C SER A 241 7.76 -6.69 -16.02
N ALA A 242 7.46 -6.73 -17.32
CA ALA A 242 7.02 -7.96 -17.98
C ALA A 242 8.12 -9.03 -18.07
N LYS A 243 9.39 -8.63 -17.95
CA LYS A 243 10.54 -9.55 -17.97
C LYS A 243 10.91 -10.10 -16.59
N GLY A 244 10.20 -9.68 -15.54
CA GLY A 244 10.60 -9.97 -14.17
C GLY A 244 11.90 -9.27 -13.79
N GLY A 245 12.63 -9.89 -12.85
CA GLY A 245 13.94 -9.49 -12.36
C GLY A 245 14.50 -10.57 -11.43
N THR A 246 15.63 -10.31 -10.78
CA THR A 246 16.19 -11.24 -9.80
C THR A 246 15.81 -10.82 -8.38
N LEU A 247 15.81 -11.75 -7.42
CA LEU A 247 15.57 -11.43 -6.01
C LEU A 247 16.51 -10.33 -5.49
N GLY A 248 17.78 -10.35 -5.89
CA GLY A 248 18.77 -9.36 -5.44
C GLY A 248 18.55 -7.94 -5.99
N ALA A 249 17.84 -7.80 -7.11
CA ALA A 249 17.64 -6.50 -7.78
C ALA A 249 16.20 -5.98 -7.72
N ALA A 250 15.25 -6.79 -7.24
CA ALA A 250 13.84 -6.43 -7.22
C ALA A 250 13.52 -5.47 -6.05
N ALA A 251 12.92 -4.31 -6.32
CA ALA A 251 12.34 -3.48 -5.25
C ALA A 251 11.01 -4.06 -4.75
N HIS A 252 10.23 -4.66 -5.66
CA HIS A 252 8.93 -5.24 -5.37
C HIS A 252 8.76 -6.56 -6.12
N ILE A 253 8.74 -7.66 -5.37
CA ILE A 253 8.38 -8.98 -5.92
C ILE A 253 6.87 -9.14 -5.91
N PHE A 254 6.37 -9.85 -6.92
CA PHE A 254 4.95 -10.04 -7.14
C PHE A 254 4.45 -11.45 -6.73
N VAL A 255 5.38 -12.26 -6.22
CA VAL A 255 5.18 -13.59 -5.62
C VAL A 255 5.37 -13.50 -4.11
N ARG A 256 4.73 -14.40 -3.35
CA ARG A 256 4.61 -14.22 -1.89
C ARG A 256 5.78 -14.86 -1.12
N PRO A 257 6.41 -14.16 -0.16
CA PRO A 257 7.55 -14.68 0.59
C PRO A 257 7.19 -15.79 1.60
N VAL A 258 8.05 -16.80 1.71
CA VAL A 258 8.14 -17.70 2.87
C VAL A 258 9.33 -17.26 3.70
N LEU A 259 9.10 -16.98 4.99
CA LEU A 259 10.16 -16.70 5.95
C LEU A 259 10.41 -17.89 6.88
N ASP A 260 11.68 -18.16 7.15
CA ASP A 260 12.12 -18.89 8.34
C ASP A 260 12.91 -17.92 9.22
N ALA A 261 12.43 -17.69 10.43
CA ALA A 261 12.84 -16.57 11.26
C ALA A 261 12.68 -15.23 10.51
N GLU A 262 13.78 -14.55 10.25
CA GLU A 262 13.87 -13.23 9.61
C GLU A 262 14.35 -13.33 8.14
N ARG A 263 14.54 -14.55 7.63
CA ARG A 263 15.10 -14.78 6.30
C ARG A 263 14.05 -15.25 5.33
N LEU A 264 14.04 -14.65 4.14
CA LEU A 264 13.29 -15.12 3.00
C LEU A 264 14.01 -16.37 2.46
N VAL A 265 13.38 -17.52 2.69
CA VAL A 265 13.91 -18.86 2.35
C VAL A 265 13.15 -19.52 1.22
N GLY A 266 12.08 -18.91 0.73
CA GLY A 266 11.22 -19.50 -0.27
C GLY A 266 10.09 -18.59 -0.71
N LEU A 267 9.23 -19.14 -1.55
CA LEU A 267 8.08 -18.48 -2.13
C LEU A 267 6.85 -19.38 -2.01
N TRP A 268 5.68 -18.76 -1.87
CA TRP A 268 4.40 -19.45 -1.83
C TRP A 268 3.37 -18.74 -2.70
N GLU A 269 2.30 -19.45 -3.05
CA GLU A 269 1.13 -18.90 -3.72
C GLU A 269 -0.09 -19.80 -3.48
N PHE A 270 -1.28 -19.23 -3.59
CA PHE A 270 -2.51 -20.03 -3.63
C PHE A 270 -2.70 -20.59 -5.04
N ASP A 271 -3.00 -21.89 -5.15
CA ASP A 271 -3.30 -22.57 -6.39
C ASP A 271 -4.82 -22.76 -6.52
N PRO A 272 -5.52 -21.96 -7.33
CA PRO A 272 -6.97 -22.06 -7.49
C PRO A 272 -7.45 -23.42 -8.00
N LYS A 273 -6.65 -24.12 -8.83
CA LYS A 273 -7.03 -25.43 -9.39
C LYS A 273 -6.87 -26.56 -8.39
N ALA A 274 -5.82 -26.49 -7.56
CA ALA A 274 -5.62 -27.45 -6.47
C ALA A 274 -6.44 -27.11 -5.23
N ASP A 275 -6.98 -25.88 -5.17
CA ASP A 275 -7.65 -25.30 -4.03
C ASP A 275 -6.79 -25.37 -2.76
N ASP A 276 -5.48 -25.10 -2.91
CA ASP A 276 -4.47 -25.29 -1.87
C ASP A 276 -3.33 -24.26 -1.96
N VAL A 277 -2.53 -24.13 -0.90
CA VAL A 277 -1.31 -23.32 -0.92
C VAL A 277 -0.13 -24.18 -1.34
N VAL A 278 0.58 -23.70 -2.36
CA VAL A 278 1.84 -24.30 -2.81
C VAL A 278 3.01 -23.45 -2.36
N PHE A 279 4.09 -24.09 -1.93
CA PHE A 279 5.32 -23.38 -1.57
C PHE A 279 6.56 -24.13 -2.03
N HIS A 280 7.64 -23.37 -2.22
CA HIS A 280 8.95 -23.89 -2.53
C HIS A 280 10.01 -23.13 -1.74
N THR A 281 10.99 -23.84 -1.19
CA THR A 281 12.12 -23.26 -0.45
C THR A 281 13.39 -23.39 -1.28
N PHE A 282 14.21 -22.35 -1.32
CA PHE A 282 15.42 -22.29 -2.14
C PHE A 282 16.45 -23.35 -1.75
N GLU A 283 16.41 -23.80 -0.49
CA GLU A 283 17.15 -24.93 0.03
C GLU A 283 16.25 -25.85 0.86
N PRO A 284 16.62 -27.12 1.06
CA PRO A 284 15.90 -28.01 1.96
C PRO A 284 15.89 -27.49 3.40
N LEU A 285 14.71 -27.30 3.95
CA LEU A 285 14.54 -27.02 5.38
C LEU A 285 14.71 -28.28 6.23
N ALA A 286 15.19 -28.12 7.46
CA ALA A 286 15.18 -29.19 8.45
C ALA A 286 13.76 -29.79 8.61
N PRO A 287 13.60 -31.10 8.86
CA PRO A 287 12.28 -31.76 8.85
C PRO A 287 11.21 -31.08 9.72
N LYS A 288 11.60 -30.64 10.92
CA LYS A 288 10.70 -29.91 11.84
C LYS A 288 10.25 -28.57 11.26
N ARG A 289 11.14 -27.84 10.60
CA ARG A 289 10.86 -26.55 9.95
C ARG A 289 9.94 -26.73 8.75
N ARG A 290 10.25 -27.70 7.89
CA ARG A 290 9.40 -28.04 6.74
C ARG A 290 7.99 -28.41 7.16
N LYS A 291 7.84 -29.20 8.23
CA LYS A 291 6.52 -29.55 8.79
C LYS A 291 5.76 -28.31 9.30
N ALA A 292 6.46 -27.34 9.90
CA ALA A 292 5.83 -26.10 10.36
C ALA A 292 5.35 -25.22 9.19
N VAL A 293 6.13 -25.10 8.11
CA VAL A 293 5.71 -24.37 6.90
C VAL A 293 4.51 -25.07 6.24
N GLN A 294 4.52 -26.40 6.16
CA GLN A 294 3.41 -27.18 5.62
C GLN A 294 2.12 -26.96 6.42
N ALA A 295 2.17 -27.03 7.75
CA ALA A 295 1.01 -26.75 8.59
C ALA A 295 0.48 -25.32 8.40
N LEU A 296 1.38 -24.33 8.33
CA LEU A 296 0.99 -22.94 8.08
C LEU A 296 0.38 -22.75 6.68
N ALA A 297 0.86 -23.49 5.67
CA ALA A 297 0.27 -23.49 4.34
C ALA A 297 -1.14 -24.07 4.33
N GLU A 298 -1.38 -25.17 5.04
CA GLU A 298 -2.72 -25.79 5.19
C GLU A 298 -3.72 -24.87 5.90
N ASP A 299 -3.29 -24.23 6.99
CA ASP A 299 -4.09 -23.23 7.70
C ASP A 299 -4.39 -22.02 6.81
N THR A 300 -3.39 -21.53 6.08
CA THR A 300 -3.53 -20.41 5.14
C THR A 300 -4.46 -20.77 3.98
N ALA A 301 -4.39 -21.98 3.44
CA ALA A 301 -5.29 -22.45 2.41
C ALA A 301 -6.73 -22.47 2.91
N THR A 302 -6.95 -22.94 4.13
CA THR A 302 -8.27 -22.93 4.77
C THR A 302 -8.82 -21.51 4.91
N PHE A 303 -8.01 -20.61 5.46
CA PHE A 303 -8.37 -19.18 5.56
C PHE A 303 -8.71 -18.57 4.20
N LEU A 304 -7.90 -18.83 3.16
CA LEU A 304 -8.14 -18.27 1.83
C LEU A 304 -9.42 -18.83 1.18
N ARG A 305 -9.75 -20.11 1.39
CA ARG A 305 -10.98 -20.72 0.87
C ARG A 305 -12.24 -20.20 1.56
N GLU A 306 -12.17 -20.05 2.88
CA GLU A 306 -13.33 -19.67 3.69
C GLU A 306 -13.60 -18.17 3.64
N ASP A 307 -12.53 -17.36 3.67
CA ASP A 307 -12.64 -15.92 3.83
C ASP A 307 -12.37 -15.12 2.55
N PHE A 308 -11.89 -15.72 1.45
CA PHE A 308 -11.57 -14.99 0.21
C PHE A 308 -12.21 -15.65 -1.02
N SER A 309 -12.52 -14.83 -2.03
CA SER A 309 -13.09 -15.33 -3.30
C SER A 309 -12.04 -15.82 -4.29
N LEU A 310 -10.93 -15.09 -4.38
CA LEU A 310 -9.76 -15.41 -5.16
C LEU A 310 -8.61 -14.73 -4.42
N ALA A 311 -7.56 -15.46 -4.03
CA ALA A 311 -6.44 -14.93 -3.26
C ALA A 311 -5.63 -13.89 -4.07
N ARG A 312 -6.23 -12.72 -4.32
CA ARG A 312 -5.71 -11.66 -5.17
C ARG A 312 -4.60 -10.92 -4.42
N SER A 313 -3.47 -10.75 -5.09
CA SER A 313 -2.40 -9.84 -4.67
C SER A 313 -2.73 -8.38 -5.06
N PHE A 314 -3.54 -8.17 -6.10
CA PHE A 314 -4.01 -6.85 -6.52
C PHE A 314 -5.33 -6.92 -7.31
N SER A 315 -5.91 -5.76 -7.57
CA SER A 315 -7.25 -5.61 -8.15
C SER A 315 -7.50 -6.29 -9.49
N LEU A 316 -6.47 -6.37 -10.34
CA LEU A 316 -6.58 -6.93 -11.69
C LEU A 316 -6.29 -8.44 -11.72
N ASP A 317 -6.00 -9.06 -10.57
CA ASP A 317 -5.83 -10.51 -10.52
C ASP A 317 -7.14 -11.22 -10.88
N ASN A 318 -7.01 -12.13 -11.84
CA ASN A 318 -7.98 -13.15 -12.19
C ASN A 318 -7.40 -14.55 -11.92
N GLU A 319 -8.24 -15.57 -12.01
CA GLU A 319 -7.86 -16.96 -11.71
C GLU A 319 -6.61 -17.39 -12.49
N ASP A 320 -6.54 -17.08 -13.78
CA ASP A 320 -5.38 -17.40 -14.63
C ASP A 320 -4.09 -16.75 -14.12
N SER A 321 -4.14 -15.48 -13.70
CA SER A 321 -2.97 -14.76 -13.21
C SER A 321 -2.47 -15.30 -11.87
N VAL A 322 -3.38 -15.72 -10.99
CA VAL A 322 -3.03 -16.38 -9.71
C VAL A 322 -2.46 -17.77 -10.00
N GLN A 323 -3.10 -18.54 -10.87
CA GLN A 323 -2.61 -19.86 -11.29
C GLN A 323 -1.21 -19.80 -11.89
N LYS A 324 -0.93 -18.82 -12.76
CA LYS A 324 0.42 -18.65 -13.35
C LYS A 324 1.50 -18.44 -12.28
N ARG A 325 1.17 -17.74 -11.19
CA ARG A 325 2.10 -17.57 -10.07
C ARG A 325 2.27 -18.86 -9.27
N ALA A 326 1.20 -19.62 -9.04
CA ALA A 326 1.28 -20.93 -8.40
C ALA A 326 2.12 -21.92 -9.22
N ASP A 327 1.92 -21.95 -10.54
CA ASP A 327 2.70 -22.78 -11.47
C ASP A 327 4.18 -22.37 -11.47
N PHE A 328 4.47 -21.05 -11.39
CA PHE A 328 5.82 -20.55 -11.21
C PHE A 328 6.45 -21.08 -9.90
N VAL A 329 5.76 -20.97 -8.76
CA VAL A 329 6.28 -21.48 -7.48
C VAL A 329 6.57 -22.97 -7.54
N LYS A 330 5.69 -23.77 -8.16
CA LYS A 330 5.93 -25.20 -8.39
C LYS A 330 7.13 -25.48 -9.30
N SER A 331 7.39 -24.61 -10.27
CA SER A 331 8.48 -24.79 -11.22
C SER A 331 9.86 -24.62 -10.60
N LEU A 332 9.97 -23.89 -9.48
CA LEU A 332 11.24 -23.71 -8.77
C LEU A 332 11.79 -25.01 -8.18
N GLY A 333 10.93 -26.02 -7.98
CA GLY A 333 11.33 -27.33 -7.47
C GLY A 333 11.69 -28.36 -8.54
N LYS A 334 11.73 -27.98 -9.82
CA LYS A 334 12.09 -28.86 -10.94
C LYS A 334 13.49 -28.54 -11.43
#